data_AF-V4PHN4-F1
#
_entry.id   AF-V4PHN4-F1
#
_cell.length_a   1.000
_cell.length_b   1.000
_cell.length_c   1.000
_cell.angle_alpha   90.00
_cell.angle_beta   90.00
_cell.angle_gamma   90.00
#
_symmetry.space_group_name_H-M   'P 1'
#
loop_
_entity.id
_entity.type
_entity.pdbx_description
1 polymer ?
#
loop_
_entity_poly.entity_id
_entity_poly.type
_entity_poly.pdbx_seq_one_letter_code
_entity_poly.pdbx_strand_id
1 'polypeptide(L)'
;MLRYALALALLISPAVATAADKTAYDTAIEHAELFDQLGDTLLTGVSALLDTGSDAADVCPDLESAALDWNKAAGFYDQAIAAPKDAKDTARASDAVLTDARDFSLKKASEGQRLFDTYCKGVKAPG
;
A
#
# COMPACT_ATOMS: atom_id res chain seq x y z
N MET A 1 48.57 -4.44 34.34
CA MET A 1 48.70 -5.85 33.93
C MET A 1 47.32 -6.48 33.92
N LEU A 2 46.96 -7.17 32.82
CA LEU A 2 45.91 -8.21 32.69
C LEU A 2 44.45 -7.83 33.00
N ARG A 3 43.41 -8.30 32.29
CA ARG A 3 43.25 -9.07 31.04
C ARG A 3 41.74 -9.07 30.72
N TYR A 4 41.43 -9.12 29.43
CA TYR A 4 40.10 -9.32 28.86
C TYR A 4 39.37 -10.57 29.37
N ALA A 5 38.04 -10.49 29.45
CA ALA A 5 37.08 -11.53 29.04
C ALA A 5 35.70 -10.86 28.89
N LEU A 6 35.34 -10.32 27.72
CA LEU A 6 34.42 -10.98 26.77
C LEU A 6 33.52 -12.05 27.45
N ALA A 7 32.38 -11.61 27.99
CA ALA A 7 31.23 -12.48 28.18
C ALA A 7 30.37 -12.39 26.93
N LEU A 8 30.53 -13.44 26.14
CA LEU A 8 29.85 -13.78 24.91
C LEU A 8 28.33 -13.81 25.13
N ALA A 9 27.63 -12.75 24.77
CA ALA A 9 26.17 -12.74 24.64
C ALA A 9 25.80 -13.46 23.32
N LEU A 10 25.64 -14.78 23.40
CA LEU A 10 25.17 -15.58 22.28
C LEU A 10 23.92 -16.36 22.69
N LEU A 11 22.87 -16.11 21.90
CA LEU A 11 21.78 -17.01 21.54
C LEU A 11 20.60 -17.10 22.51
N ILE A 12 19.68 -16.14 22.35
CA ILE A 12 18.29 -16.52 22.09
C ILE A 12 17.87 -15.73 20.86
N SER A 13 17.74 -16.46 19.76
CA SER A 13 17.38 -16.00 18.42
C SER A 13 16.22 -15.01 18.45
N PRO A 14 16.16 -14.00 17.55
CA PRO A 14 14.86 -13.45 17.20
C PRO A 14 14.07 -14.63 16.65
N ALA A 15 13.04 -15.03 17.40
CA ALA A 15 12.02 -15.91 16.86
C ALA A 15 11.62 -15.29 15.53
N VAL A 16 11.95 -15.99 14.45
CA VAL A 16 11.38 -15.74 13.15
C VAL A 16 9.89 -15.86 13.40
N ALA A 17 9.18 -14.73 13.49
CA ALA A 17 7.73 -14.68 13.44
C ALA A 17 7.38 -15.21 12.05
N THR A 18 7.22 -16.52 11.97
CA THR A 18 6.87 -17.21 10.74
C THR A 18 5.54 -16.65 10.27
N ALA A 19 5.40 -16.45 8.96
CA ALA A 19 4.15 -16.13 8.25
C ALA A 19 3.00 -17.16 8.46
N ALA A 20 3.10 -18.04 9.45
CA ALA A 20 2.19 -19.14 9.77
C ALA A 20 0.99 -18.74 10.66
N ASP A 21 0.86 -17.46 11.05
CA ASP A 21 -0.19 -17.02 11.98
C ASP A 21 -1.17 -15.99 11.40
N LYS A 22 -0.96 -15.54 10.16
CA LYS A 22 -1.85 -14.57 9.50
C LYS A 22 -3.07 -15.28 8.93
N THR A 23 -4.26 -14.76 9.22
CA THR A 23 -5.50 -15.26 8.61
C THR A 23 -5.63 -14.73 7.17
N ALA A 24 -6.60 -15.27 6.42
CA ALA A 24 -6.93 -14.72 5.10
C ALA A 24 -7.40 -13.26 5.20
N TYR A 25 -8.11 -12.91 6.28
CA TYR A 25 -8.51 -11.55 6.58
C TYR A 25 -7.29 -10.65 6.83
N ASP A 26 -6.38 -11.04 7.73
CA ASP A 26 -5.18 -10.24 8.04
C ASP A 26 -4.32 -10.00 6.80
N THR A 27 -4.13 -11.04 6.00
CA THR A 27 -3.34 -10.95 4.76
C THR A 27 -3.99 -9.98 3.78
N ALA A 28 -5.31 -10.04 3.61
CA ALA A 28 -6.03 -9.13 2.73
C ALA A 28 -5.96 -7.67 3.22
N ILE A 29 -6.13 -7.43 4.51
CA ILE A 29 -6.02 -6.07 5.08
C ILE A 29 -4.62 -5.49 4.88
N GLU A 30 -3.57 -6.26 5.17
CA GLU A 30 -2.19 -5.78 5.01
C GLU A 30 -1.89 -5.41 3.55
N HIS A 31 -2.35 -6.22 2.58
CA HIS A 31 -2.18 -5.89 1.17
C HIS A 31 -3.02 -4.69 0.75
N ALA A 32 -4.25 -4.57 1.27
CA ALA A 32 -5.10 -3.42 1.01
C ALA A 32 -4.42 -2.13 1.48
N GLU A 33 -3.95 -2.10 2.73
CA GLU A 33 -3.26 -0.94 3.31
C GLU A 33 -1.96 -0.62 2.60
N LEU A 34 -1.17 -1.64 2.22
CA LEU A 34 0.07 -1.44 1.49
C LEU A 34 -0.17 -0.77 0.13
N PHE A 35 -1.10 -1.30 -0.67
CA PHE A 35 -1.40 -0.71 -1.97
C PHE A 35 -2.07 0.66 -1.85
N ASP A 36 -2.88 0.88 -0.82
CA ASP A 36 -3.47 2.18 -0.56
C ASP A 36 -2.41 3.25 -0.25
N GLN A 37 -1.43 2.91 0.59
CA GLN A 37 -0.29 3.76 0.93
C GLN A 37 0.67 3.97 -0.25
N LEU A 38 0.90 2.96 -1.09
CA LEU A 38 1.71 3.10 -2.30
C LEU A 38 1.09 4.12 -3.25
N GLY A 39 -0.21 4.05 -3.50
CA GLY A 39 -0.92 5.03 -4.31
C GLY A 39 -0.82 6.45 -3.73
N ASP A 40 -0.99 6.60 -2.41
CA ASP A 40 -0.88 7.90 -1.73
C ASP A 40 0.55 8.47 -1.80
N THR A 41 1.56 7.61 -1.70
CA THR A 41 2.97 8.00 -1.80
C THR A 41 3.31 8.50 -3.21
N LEU A 42 2.85 7.78 -4.24
CA LEU A 42 3.03 8.18 -5.63
C LEU A 42 2.35 9.54 -5.90
N LEU A 43 1.10 9.74 -5.45
CA LEU A 43 0.42 11.01 -5.63
C LEU A 43 1.15 12.17 -4.92
N THR A 44 1.67 11.93 -3.72
CA THR A 44 2.46 12.93 -2.99
C THR A 44 3.73 13.28 -3.74
N GLY A 45 4.43 12.28 -4.30
CA GLY A 45 5.60 12.47 -5.15
C GLY A 45 5.28 13.29 -6.41
N VAL A 46 4.19 12.96 -7.10
CA VAL A 46 3.71 13.71 -8.27
C VAL A 46 3.44 15.17 -7.93
N SER A 47 2.73 15.44 -6.83
CA SER A 47 2.44 16.81 -6.39
C SER A 47 3.73 17.60 -6.15
N ALA A 48 4.69 17.00 -5.46
CA ALA A 48 5.98 17.64 -5.19
C ALA A 48 6.78 17.93 -6.48
N LEU A 49 6.77 17.00 -7.44
CA LEU A 49 7.47 17.17 -8.72
C LEU A 49 6.81 18.27 -9.57
N LEU A 50 5.48 18.28 -9.66
CA LEU A 50 4.74 19.34 -10.35
C LEU A 50 4.99 20.73 -9.72
N ASP A 51 5.05 20.82 -8.39
CA ASP A 51 5.36 22.07 -7.68
C ASP A 51 6.78 22.60 -7.98
N THR A 52 7.71 21.70 -8.30
CA THR A 52 9.08 22.05 -8.72
C THR A 52 9.23 22.36 -10.21
N GLY A 53 8.15 22.23 -10.99
CA GLY A 53 8.13 22.49 -12.43
C GLY A 53 8.69 21.34 -13.29
N SER A 54 8.68 20.10 -12.79
CA SER A 54 9.00 18.91 -13.58
C SER A 54 8.08 18.78 -14.79
N ASP A 55 8.59 18.23 -15.89
CA ASP A 55 7.79 17.96 -17.07
C ASP A 55 6.70 16.95 -16.75
N ALA A 56 5.49 17.20 -17.25
CA ALA A 56 4.35 16.30 -17.05
C ALA A 56 4.69 14.85 -17.45
N ALA A 57 5.54 14.67 -18.46
CA ALA A 57 6.00 13.37 -18.95
C ALA A 57 6.65 12.49 -17.86
N ASP A 58 7.33 13.10 -16.90
CA ASP A 58 8.07 12.40 -15.85
C ASP A 58 7.14 11.89 -14.74
N VAL A 59 5.99 12.54 -14.54
CA VAL A 59 5.03 12.21 -13.47
C VAL A 59 3.87 11.33 -13.93
N CYS A 60 3.70 11.16 -15.24
CA CYS A 60 2.61 10.38 -15.81
C CYS A 60 2.61 8.89 -15.42
N PRO A 61 3.77 8.18 -15.43
CA PRO A 61 3.82 6.79 -14.96
C PRO A 61 3.41 6.64 -13.50
N ASP A 62 3.73 7.63 -12.65
CA ASP A 62 3.39 7.61 -11.23
C ASP A 62 1.90 7.82 -10.99
N LEU A 63 1.26 8.72 -11.76
CA LEU A 63 -0.20 8.92 -11.70
C LEU A 63 -0.98 7.67 -12.15
N GLU A 64 -0.53 7.02 -13.22
CA GLU A 64 -1.14 5.76 -13.69
C GLU A 64 -0.94 4.64 -12.67
N SER A 65 0.27 4.51 -12.12
CA SER A 65 0.60 3.52 -11.11
C SER A 65 -0.20 3.73 -9.81
N ALA A 66 -0.38 4.98 -9.37
CA ALA A 66 -1.20 5.30 -8.21
C ALA A 66 -2.66 4.85 -8.40
N ALA A 67 -3.24 5.13 -9.57
CA ALA A 67 -4.59 4.68 -9.90
C ALA A 67 -4.73 3.16 -9.90
N LEU A 68 -3.72 2.44 -10.41
CA LEU A 68 -3.69 0.98 -10.38
C LEU A 68 -3.56 0.42 -8.95
N ASP A 69 -2.73 1.02 -8.11
CA ASP A 69 -2.51 0.56 -6.74
C ASP A 69 -3.76 0.78 -5.87
N TRP A 70 -4.45 1.91 -5.97
CA TRP A 70 -5.72 2.09 -5.28
C TRP A 70 -6.82 1.12 -5.74
N ASN A 71 -6.83 0.73 -7.03
CA ASN A 71 -7.74 -0.33 -7.51
C ASN A 71 -7.39 -1.70 -6.91
N LYS A 72 -6.09 -2.02 -6.75
CA LYS A 72 -5.67 -3.25 -6.04
C LYS A 72 -6.10 -3.21 -4.58
N ALA A 73 -5.91 -2.07 -3.91
CA ALA A 73 -6.34 -1.89 -2.52
C ALA A 73 -7.84 -2.18 -2.36
N ALA A 74 -8.68 -1.62 -3.23
CA ALA A 74 -10.11 -1.92 -3.28
C ALA A 74 -10.39 -3.44 -3.44
N GLY A 75 -9.70 -4.10 -4.37
CA GLY A 75 -9.83 -5.54 -4.56
C GLY A 75 -9.40 -6.39 -3.35
N PHE A 76 -8.45 -5.92 -2.55
CA PHE A 76 -8.08 -6.58 -1.29
C PHE A 76 -9.07 -6.30 -0.16
N TYR A 77 -9.70 -5.12 -0.10
CA TYR A 77 -10.82 -4.90 0.80
C TYR A 77 -12.02 -5.81 0.47
N ASP A 78 -12.33 -6.04 -0.80
CA ASP A 78 -13.34 -7.04 -1.21
C ASP A 78 -12.96 -8.46 -0.73
N GLN A 79 -11.67 -8.83 -0.81
CA GLN A 79 -11.18 -10.11 -0.27
C GLN A 79 -11.31 -10.18 1.26
N ALA A 80 -11.02 -9.09 1.97
CA ALA A 80 -11.17 -9.01 3.42
C ALA A 80 -12.63 -9.12 3.86
N ILE A 81 -13.58 -8.58 3.08
CA ILE A 81 -15.03 -8.75 3.30
C ILE A 81 -15.42 -10.22 3.09
N ALA A 82 -14.97 -10.83 1.99
CA ALA A 82 -15.27 -12.23 1.66
C ALA A 82 -14.56 -13.26 2.55
N ALA A 83 -13.53 -12.87 3.30
CA ALA A 83 -12.76 -13.77 4.13
C ALA A 83 -13.64 -14.45 5.20
N PRO A 84 -13.49 -15.77 5.39
CA PRO A 84 -14.20 -16.48 6.46
C PRO A 84 -13.77 -15.91 7.81
N LYS A 85 -14.71 -15.82 8.76
CA LYS A 85 -14.38 -15.40 10.12
C LYS A 85 -13.48 -16.46 10.78
N ASP A 86 -12.31 -16.05 11.22
CA ASP A 86 -11.42 -16.86 12.04
C ASP A 86 -11.51 -16.41 13.51
N ALA A 87 -11.31 -17.34 14.46
CA ALA A 87 -11.28 -17.01 15.88
C ALA A 87 -10.11 -16.08 16.25
N LYS A 88 -9.06 -16.03 15.42
CA LYS A 88 -7.92 -15.14 15.56
C LYS A 88 -8.21 -13.69 15.14
N ASP A 89 -9.25 -13.46 14.34
CA ASP A 89 -9.64 -12.13 13.84
C ASP A 89 -10.37 -11.30 14.92
N THR A 90 -9.79 -11.21 16.12
CA THR A 90 -10.43 -10.57 17.28
C THR A 90 -10.67 -9.07 17.10
N ALA A 91 -9.93 -8.44 16.18
CA ALA A 91 -10.06 -7.03 15.81
C ALA A 91 -10.60 -6.83 14.38
N ARG A 92 -11.34 -7.80 13.84
CA ARG A 92 -11.94 -7.69 12.50
C ARG A 92 -12.82 -6.44 12.40
N ALA A 93 -12.57 -5.61 11.40
CA ALA A 93 -13.43 -4.49 11.08
C ALA A 93 -14.80 -4.99 10.58
N SER A 94 -15.85 -4.18 10.77
CA SER A 94 -17.16 -4.53 10.22
C SER A 94 -17.16 -4.44 8.69
N ASP A 95 -18.03 -5.20 8.03
CA ASP A 95 -18.19 -5.16 6.57
C ASP A 95 -18.49 -3.74 6.07
N ALA A 96 -19.19 -2.92 6.87
CA ALA A 96 -19.45 -1.52 6.56
C ALA A 96 -18.15 -0.68 6.53
N VAL A 97 -17.27 -0.84 7.53
CA VAL A 97 -15.97 -0.15 7.56
C VAL A 97 -15.09 -0.58 6.39
N LEU A 98 -15.08 -1.87 6.05
CA LEU A 98 -14.32 -2.37 4.90
C LEU A 98 -14.89 -1.89 3.56
N THR A 99 -16.21 -1.78 3.46
CA THR A 99 -16.91 -1.23 2.29
C THR A 99 -16.57 0.26 2.11
N ASP A 100 -16.60 1.03 3.20
CA ASP A 100 -16.23 2.45 3.16
C ASP A 100 -14.76 2.63 2.73
N ALA A 101 -13.84 1.80 3.24
CA ALA A 101 -12.44 1.82 2.85
C ALA A 101 -12.25 1.48 1.36
N ARG A 102 -12.90 0.42 0.88
CA ARG A 102 -12.91 0.05 -0.55
C ARG A 102 -13.40 1.20 -1.42
N ASP A 103 -14.55 1.76 -1.10
CA ASP A 103 -15.18 2.82 -1.89
C ASP A 103 -14.32 4.08 -1.89
N PHE A 104 -13.62 4.36 -0.77
CA PHE A 104 -12.64 5.43 -0.70
C PHE A 104 -11.44 5.17 -1.60
N SER A 105 -10.85 3.97 -1.61
CA SER A 105 -9.77 3.63 -2.54
C SER A 105 -10.22 3.72 -4.01
N LEU A 106 -11.43 3.26 -4.35
CA LEU A 106 -11.99 3.43 -5.70
C LEU A 106 -12.16 4.90 -6.09
N LYS A 107 -12.58 5.74 -5.14
CA LYS A 107 -12.66 7.20 -5.37
C LYS A 107 -11.28 7.79 -5.64
N LYS A 108 -10.24 7.37 -4.90
CA LYS A 108 -8.85 7.78 -5.15
C LYS A 108 -8.39 7.33 -6.54
N ALA A 109 -8.64 6.07 -6.91
CA ALA A 109 -8.36 5.54 -8.24
C ALA A 109 -9.00 6.36 -9.37
N SER A 110 -10.28 6.68 -9.24
CA SER A 110 -10.99 7.51 -10.21
C SER A 110 -10.40 8.92 -10.32
N GLU A 111 -9.99 9.51 -9.20
CA GLU A 111 -9.39 10.84 -9.19
C GLU A 111 -7.98 10.84 -9.78
N GLY A 112 -7.16 9.84 -9.45
CA GLY A 112 -5.85 9.62 -10.06
C GLY A 112 -5.94 9.47 -11.57
N GLN A 113 -6.88 8.65 -12.06
CA GLN A 113 -7.11 8.50 -13.49
C GLN A 113 -7.57 9.82 -14.13
N ARG A 114 -8.43 10.60 -13.46
CA ARG A 114 -8.86 11.91 -13.96
C ARG A 114 -7.68 12.88 -14.10
N LEU A 115 -6.76 12.88 -13.12
CA LEU A 115 -5.55 13.69 -13.17
C LEU A 115 -4.63 13.23 -14.30
N PHE A 116 -4.41 11.93 -14.44
CA PHE A 116 -3.65 11.36 -15.57
C PHE A 116 -4.27 11.79 -16.90
N ASP A 117 -5.58 11.62 -17.10
CA ASP A 117 -6.26 12.01 -18.33
C ASP A 117 -6.15 13.51 -18.63
N THR A 118 -6.04 14.34 -17.59
CA THR A 118 -5.92 15.81 -17.71
C THR A 118 -4.50 16.23 -18.09
N TYR A 119 -3.48 15.64 -17.47
CA TYR A 119 -2.10 16.11 -17.57
C TYR A 119 -1.23 15.27 -18.51
N CYS A 120 -1.60 14.01 -18.75
CA CYS A 120 -0.76 13.01 -19.40
C CYS A 120 -1.30 12.55 -20.75
N LYS A 121 -2.60 12.71 -21.00
CA LYS A 121 -3.23 12.27 -22.24
C LYS A 121 -2.75 13.12 -23.42
N GLY A 122 -1.81 12.58 -24.18
CA GLY A 122 -1.16 13.26 -25.32
C GLY A 122 0.28 13.68 -25.05
N VAL A 123 0.79 13.48 -23.84
CA VAL A 123 2.22 13.60 -23.54
C VAL A 123 2.92 12.37 -24.13
N LYS A 124 3.91 12.58 -25.00
CA LYS A 124 4.76 11.47 -25.45
C LYS A 124 5.60 11.02 -24.26
N ALA A 125 5.59 9.71 -23.99
CA ALA A 125 6.48 9.13 -22.99
C ALA A 125 7.94 9.57 -23.26
N PRO A 126 8.72 9.87 -22.22
CA PRO A 126 10.14 10.15 -22.39
C PRO A 126 10.80 8.92 -23.03
N GLY A 127 11.57 9.15 -24.10
CA GLY A 127 12.23 8.12 -24.90
C GLY A 127 13.56 7.67 -24.32
#